data_AF-A0A6L3X2R7-F1
#
_entry.id   AF-A0A6L3X2R7-F1
#
_cell.length_a   1.000
_cell.length_b   1.000
_cell.length_c   1.000
_cell.angle_alpha   90.00
_cell.angle_beta   90.00
_cell.angle_gamma   90.00
#
_symmetry.space_group_name_H-M   'P 1'
#
loop_
_entity.id
_entity.type
_entity.pdbx_description
1 polymer ?
#
loop_
_entity_poly.entity_id
_entity_poly.type
_entity_poly.pdbx_seq_one_letter_code
_entity_poly.pdbx_strand_id
1 'polypeptide(L)' 'MISSLWIAKTGLDAQQTNMDVIANNLANVSTNGFKRQRAVFEDLLYQTIRQPGWLLSTSDAAGEGDG' A
#
# COMPACT_ATOMS: atom_id res chain seq x y z
N MET A 1 15.18 -4.42 -5.99
CA MET A 1 15.92 -3.53 -5.05
C MET A 1 15.38 -2.11 -5.03
N ILE A 2 15.09 -1.47 -6.18
CA ILE A 2 14.44 -0.15 -6.21
C ILE A 2 13.06 -0.15 -5.54
N SER A 3 12.23 -1.19 -5.80
CA SER A 3 10.90 -1.32 -5.21
C SER A 3 10.92 -1.40 -3.67
N SER A 4 11.83 -2.18 -3.08
CA SER A 4 11.97 -2.31 -1.62
C SER A 4 12.39 -1.00 -0.95
N LEU A 5 13.23 -0.19 -1.63
CA LEU A 5 13.64 1.11 -1.10
C LEU A 5 12.47 2.11 -1.12
N TRP A 6 11.66 2.09 -2.18
CA TRP A 6 10.44 2.89 -2.25
C TRP A 6 9.43 2.50 -1.17
N ILE A 7 9.24 1.21 -0.92
CA ILE A 7 8.38 0.72 0.17
C ILE A 7 8.91 1.16 1.54
N ALA A 8 10.22 1.06 1.77
CA ALA A 8 10.83 1.53 3.01
C ALA A 8 10.65 3.04 3.19
N LYS A 9 10.82 3.81 2.11
CA LYS A 9 10.62 5.27 2.11
C LYS A 9 9.18 5.63 2.46
N THR A 10 8.19 5.06 1.78
CA THR A 10 6.77 5.37 2.06
C THR A 10 6.36 4.95 3.47
N GLY A 11 6.91 3.84 3.99
CA GLY A 11 6.72 3.42 5.38
C GLY A 11 7.34 4.41 6.39
N LEU A 12 8.53 4.93 6.09
CA LEU A 12 9.19 5.93 6.95
C LEU A 12 8.46 7.27 6.92
N ASP A 13 8.03 7.73 5.75
CA ASP A 13 7.23 8.95 5.58
C ASP A 13 5.89 8.84 6.35
N ALA A 14 5.26 7.67 6.33
CA ALA A 14 4.06 7.38 7.13
C ALA A 14 4.35 7.48 8.63
N GLN A 15 5.46 6.91 9.10
CA GLN A 15 5.86 7.00 10.52
C GLN A 15 6.14 8.45 10.94
N GLN A 16 6.83 9.23 10.10
CA GLN A 16 7.09 10.64 10.35
C GLN A 16 5.78 11.43 10.49
N THR A 17 4.84 11.22 9.55
CA THR A 17 3.52 11.88 9.59
C THR A 17 2.75 11.54 10.87
N ASN A 18 2.82 10.28 11.32
CA ASN A 18 2.18 9.86 12.57
C ASN A 18 2.80 10.56 13.78
N MET A 19 4.14 10.64 13.83
CA MET A 19 4.87 11.35 14.87
C MET A 19 4.50 12.84 14.91
N ASP A 20 4.40 13.50 13.75
CA ASP A 20 4.04 14.91 13.66
C ASP A 20 2.61 15.17 14.18
N VAL A 21 1.66 14.29 13.84
CA VAL A 21 0.28 14.37 14.36
C VAL A 21 0.25 14.16 15.87
N ILE A 22 1.00 13.19 16.39
CA ILE A 22 1.09 12.96 17.85
C ILE A 22 1.72 14.17 18.54
N ALA A 23 2.82 14.70 18.02
CA ALA A 23 3.51 15.86 18.56
C ALA A 23 2.60 17.09 18.58
N ASN A 24 1.87 17.35 17.49
CA ASN A 24 0.92 18.46 17.42
C ASN A 24 -0.22 18.32 18.45
N ASN A 25 -0.77 17.11 18.57
CA ASN A 25 -1.81 16.83 19.56
C ASN A 25 -1.31 17.00 21.00
N LEU A 26 -0.09 16.56 21.28
CA LEU A 26 0.53 16.67 22.61
C LEU A 26 0.83 18.14 22.95
N ALA A 27 1.38 18.89 21.99
CA ALA A 27 1.69 20.31 22.19
C ALA A 27 0.45 21.16 22.48
N ASN A 28 -0.72 20.77 21.97
CA ASN A 28 -1.97 21.52 22.11
C ASN A 28 -2.95 20.92 23.14
N VAL A 29 -2.51 19.96 23.97
CA VAL A 29 -3.41 19.27 24.91
C VAL A 29 -4.02 20.20 25.96
N SER A 30 -3.33 21.28 26.33
CA SER A 30 -3.81 22.29 27.28
C SER A 30 -4.54 23.47 26.61
N THR A 31 -4.63 23.50 25.28
CA THR A 31 -5.29 24.58 24.55
C THR A 31 -6.81 24.38 24.56
N ASN A 32 -7.54 25.30 25.18
CA ASN A 32 -9.00 25.22 25.23
C ASN A 32 -9.59 25.31 23.81
N GLY A 33 -10.50 24.38 23.48
CA GLY A 33 -11.16 24.32 22.18
C GLY A 33 -10.37 23.57 21.08
N PHE A 34 -9.17 23.07 21.38
CA PHE A 34 -8.38 22.29 20.41
C PHE A 34 -9.07 20.96 20.04
N LYS A 35 -9.00 20.59 18.75
CA LYS A 35 -9.57 19.35 18.20
C LYS A 35 -8.44 18.42 17.78
N ARG A 36 -8.39 17.25 18.43
CA ARG A 36 -7.36 16.24 18.15
C ARG A 36 -7.46 15.72 16.72
N GLN A 37 -6.32 15.56 16.07
CA GLN A 37 -6.21 14.97 14.74
C GLN A 37 -5.67 13.53 14.81
N ARG A 38 -5.95 12.72 13.79
CA ARG A 38 -5.44 11.34 13.67
C ARG A 38 -5.01 11.07 12.24
N ALA A 39 -3.81 10.52 12.08
CA ALA A 39 -3.35 10.00 10.79
C ALA A 39 -4.06 8.67 10.49
N VAL A 40 -4.54 8.52 9.25
CA VAL A 40 -5.08 7.28 8.69
C VAL A 40 -4.24 6.94 7.48
N PHE A 41 -3.82 5.68 7.38
CA PHE A 41 -3.03 5.18 6.27
C PHE A 41 -3.88 4.22 5.46
N GLU A 42 -3.84 4.37 4.14
CA GLU A 42 -4.54 3.52 3.19
C GLU A 42 -3.52 2.82 2.30
N ASP A 43 -3.92 1.65 1.83
CA ASP A 43 -3.10 0.87 0.92
C ASP A 43 -3.18 1.42 -0.52
N LEU A 44 -2.14 1.17 -1.30
CA LEU A 44 -2.05 1.59 -2.69
C LEU A 44 -2.63 0.50 -3.62
N LEU A 45 -2.92 0.86 -4.87
CA LEU A 45 -3.38 -0.10 -5.88
C LEU A 45 -2.32 -1.18 -6.16
N TYR A 46 -2.76 -2.44 -6.16
CA TYR A 46 -1.92 -3.59 -6.48
C TYR A 46 -1.65 -3.72 -7.97
N GLN A 47 -0.38 -3.87 -8.36
CA GLN A 47 0.00 -4.16 -9.74
C GLN A 47 -0.11 -5.67 -10.02
N THR A 48 -1.13 -6.07 -10.78
CA THR A 48 -1.30 -7.47 -11.22
C THR A 48 -0.52 -7.70 -12.52
N ILE A 49 0.66 -8.32 -12.44
CA ILE A 49 1.59 -8.48 -13.58
C ILE A 49 1.15 -9.60 -14.56
N ARG A 50 0.35 -10.56 -14.09
CA ARG A 50 -0.26 -11.60 -14.95
C ARG A 50 -1.70 -11.82 -14.50
N GLN A 51 -2.62 -11.86 -15.46
CA GLN A 51 -3.98 -12.29 -15.17
C GLN A 51 -3.95 -13.75 -14.66
N PRO A 52 -4.57 -14.05 -13.51
CA PRO A 52 -4.73 -15.42 -13.07
C PRO A 52 -5.52 -16.19 -14.14
N GLY A 53 -4.94 -17.26 -14.69
CA GLY A 53 -5.57 -18.09 -15.73
C GLY A 53 -4.86 -18.13 -17.08
N TRP A 54 -3.84 -17.30 -17.34
CA TRP A 54 -3.22 -17.23 -18.68
C TRP A 54 -2.48 -18.51 -19.12
N LEU A 55 -2.07 -19.37 -18.18
CA LEU A 55 -1.39 -20.63 -18.51
C LEU A 55 -2.35 -21.75 -18.93
N LEU A 56 -3.64 -21.68 -18.53
CA LEU A 56 -4.60 -22.76 -18.78
C LEU A 56 -5.07 -22.80 -20.24
N SER A 57 -5.19 -21.64 -20.91
CA SER A 57 -5.64 -21.58 -22.31
C SER A 57 -4.60 -22.07 -23.34
N THR A 58 -3.33 -22.24 -22.96
CA THR A 58 -2.28 -22.70 -23.88
C THR A 58 -2.02 -24.20 -23.80
N SER A 59 -2.42 -24.88 -22.71
CA SER A 59 -2.27 -26.34 -22.58
C SER A 59 -3.42 -27.11 -23.23
N ASP A 60 -4.63 -26.54 -23.25
CA ASP A 60 -5.82 -27.21 -23.81
C ASP A 60 -5.88 -27.10 -25.35
N ALA A 61 -5.10 -26.19 -25.96
CA ALA A 61 -5.02 -26.01 -27.41
C ALA A 61 -4.03 -26.97 -28.12
N ALA A 62 -3.31 -27.83 -27.39
CA ALA A 62 -2.32 -28.76 -27.95
C ALA A 62 -2.79 -30.24 -27.96
N GLY A 63 -4.06 -30.51 -27.63
CA GLY A 63 -4.58 -31.87 -27.41
C GLY A 63 -5.56 -32.43 -28.44
N GLU A 64 -6.00 -31.67 -29.45
CA GLU A 64 -7.08 -32.12 -30.33
C GLU A 64 -6.75 -31.88 -31.81
N GLY A 65 -6.35 -32.95 -32.50
CA GLY A 65 -6.31 -32.98 -33.97
C GLY A 65 -5.13 -33.73 -34.58
N ASP A 66 -5.12 -35.06 -34.53
CA ASP A 66 -4.99 -35.84 -35.76
C ASP A 66 -5.52 -37.27 -35.52
N GLY A 67 -6.50 -37.66 -36.35
CA GLY A 67 -7.05 -39.01 -36.45
C GLY A 67 -6.77 -39.59 -37.82
#